data_AF-A0A626QEB9-F1
#
_entry.id   AF-A0A626QEB9-F1
#
_cell.length_a   1.000
_cell.length_b   1.000
_cell.length_c   1.000
_cell.angle_alpha   90.00
_cell.angle_beta   90.00
_cell.angle_gamma   90.00
#
_symmetry.space_group_name_H-M   'P 1'
#
loop_
_entity.id
_entity.type
_entity.pdbx_description
1 polymer ?
#
loop_
_entity_poly.entity_id
_entity_poly.type
_entity_poly.pdbx_seq_one_letter_code
_entity_poly.pdbx_strand_id
1 'polypeptide(L)'
;MDINYYDEHQEEFEAVKLALKGEMERIWGSMLKESGDSLDDEATYLNLFEELQYTFSPSSFSKLTPSQDLDEDKIAAFVARTRGYKYGITIKARPGHLQKWLKGRIQPLEDAAGTNLCWIDTATIVHIGAGQQFDDQYYLTVTTKTGQSYRVNDVRLPGRLLEAAQETLLFRALDSSTGGNF
;
A
#
# COMPACT_ATOMS: atom_id res chain seq x y z
N MET A 1 -6.65 -3.83 15.79
CA MET A 1 -7.16 -3.95 14.41
C MET A 1 -7.18 -5.40 13.95
N ASP A 2 -8.34 -5.86 13.50
CA ASP A 2 -8.46 -7.09 12.71
C ASP A 2 -8.33 -6.74 11.22
N ILE A 3 -7.17 -7.02 10.63
CA ILE A 3 -6.91 -6.70 9.21
C ILE A 3 -7.78 -7.51 8.25
N ASN A 4 -8.24 -8.69 8.69
CA ASN A 4 -9.03 -9.63 7.89
C ASN A 4 -10.53 -9.45 8.13
N TYR A 5 -10.96 -8.40 8.82
CA TYR A 5 -12.36 -8.14 9.17
C TYR A 5 -13.33 -8.39 7.99
N TYR A 6 -12.99 -7.88 6.82
CA TYR A 6 -13.83 -7.99 5.63
C TYR A 6 -13.82 -9.37 4.96
N ASP A 7 -12.96 -10.31 5.37
CA ASP A 7 -13.03 -11.72 4.92
C ASP A 7 -14.36 -12.34 5.35
N GLU A 8 -14.85 -11.96 6.52
CA GLU A 8 -16.13 -12.41 7.06
C GLU A 8 -17.28 -11.41 6.78
N HIS A 9 -16.96 -10.17 6.38
CA HIS A 9 -17.92 -9.08 6.14
C HIS A 9 -17.95 -8.64 4.67
N GLN A 10 -18.05 -9.59 3.75
CA GLN A 10 -17.99 -9.33 2.30
C GLN A 10 -19.07 -8.35 1.79
N GLU A 11 -20.29 -8.42 2.32
CA GLU A 11 -21.37 -7.50 1.91
C GLU A 11 -21.05 -6.05 2.31
N GLU A 12 -20.48 -5.85 3.50
CA GLU A 12 -20.04 -4.53 3.96
C GLU A 12 -18.92 -4.00 3.06
N PHE A 13 -17.94 -4.86 2.73
CA PHE A 13 -16.84 -4.52 1.84
C PHE A 13 -17.32 -4.05 0.46
N GLU A 14 -18.21 -4.80 -0.18
CA GLU A 14 -18.71 -4.46 -1.52
C GLU A 14 -19.55 -3.17 -1.50
N ALA A 15 -20.30 -2.91 -0.44
CA ALA A 15 -21.03 -1.65 -0.29
C ALA A 15 -20.09 -0.44 -0.17
N VAL A 16 -19.02 -0.55 0.64
CA VAL A 16 -17.98 0.50 0.74
C VAL A 16 -17.30 0.69 -0.61
N LYS A 17 -16.91 -0.42 -1.26
CA LYS A 17 -16.24 -0.40 -2.57
C LYS A 17 -17.10 0.25 -3.64
N LEU A 18 -18.40 -0.04 -3.67
CA LEU A 18 -19.35 0.53 -4.63
C LEU A 18 -19.55 2.03 -4.40
N ALA A 19 -19.72 2.47 -3.16
CA ALA A 19 -19.81 3.89 -2.84
C ALA A 19 -18.53 4.66 -3.24
N LEU A 20 -17.37 4.04 -2.99
CA LEU A 20 -16.09 4.60 -3.40
C LEU A 20 -15.94 4.68 -4.93
N LYS A 21 -16.40 3.66 -5.67
CA LYS A 21 -16.47 3.71 -7.14
C LYS A 21 -17.32 4.90 -7.60
N GLY A 22 -18.49 5.12 -7.00
CA GLY A 22 -19.34 6.27 -7.32
C GLY A 22 -18.62 7.62 -7.11
N GLU A 23 -17.82 7.73 -6.05
CA GLU A 23 -17.00 8.92 -5.82
C GLU A 23 -15.87 9.08 -6.85
N MET A 24 -15.21 7.98 -7.22
CA MET A 24 -14.20 7.99 -8.28
C MET A 24 -14.81 8.40 -9.63
N GLU A 25 -16.01 7.93 -9.97
CA GLU A 25 -16.73 8.37 -11.17
C GLU A 25 -17.08 9.86 -11.11
N ARG A 26 -17.45 10.37 -9.93
CA ARG A 26 -17.72 11.79 -9.74
C ARG A 26 -16.48 12.67 -9.97
N ILE A 27 -15.30 12.20 -9.55
CA ILE A 27 -14.04 12.96 -9.65
C ILE A 27 -13.41 12.79 -11.05
N TRP A 28 -13.29 11.55 -11.54
CA TRP A 28 -12.52 11.19 -12.74
C TRP A 28 -13.37 10.66 -13.90
N GLY A 29 -14.70 10.56 -13.77
CA GLY A 29 -15.54 9.91 -14.79
C GLY A 29 -15.46 10.54 -16.18
N SER A 30 -15.26 11.85 -16.29
CA SER A 30 -15.04 12.49 -17.60
C SER A 30 -13.70 12.07 -18.22
N MET A 31 -12.62 12.04 -17.42
CA MET A 31 -11.30 11.59 -17.85
C MET A 31 -11.32 10.12 -18.28
N LEU A 32 -11.97 9.25 -17.50
CA LEU A 32 -12.10 7.82 -17.81
C LEU A 32 -12.86 7.59 -19.13
N LYS A 33 -13.91 8.37 -19.39
CA LYS A 33 -14.65 8.31 -20.67
C LYS A 33 -13.80 8.72 -21.86
N GLU A 34 -12.94 9.72 -21.69
CA GLU A 34 -12.05 10.21 -22.75
C GLU A 34 -10.92 9.21 -23.05
N SER A 35 -10.37 8.54 -22.04
CA SER A 35 -9.34 7.51 -22.21
C SER A 35 -9.88 6.14 -22.61
N GLY A 36 -11.19 5.90 -22.43
CA GLY A 36 -11.81 4.59 -22.63
C GLY A 36 -11.54 3.61 -21.48
N ASP A 37 -11.11 4.12 -20.33
CA ASP A 37 -10.86 3.33 -19.12
C ASP A 37 -12.14 3.07 -18.33
N SER A 38 -12.14 1.99 -17.55
CA SER A 38 -13.27 1.60 -16.70
C SER A 38 -12.82 1.30 -15.28
N LEU A 39 -13.63 1.68 -14.29
CA LEU A 39 -13.44 1.28 -12.88
C LEU A 39 -13.77 -0.20 -12.62
N ASP A 40 -14.29 -0.90 -13.63
CA ASP A 40 -14.44 -2.36 -13.58
C ASP A 40 -13.13 -3.08 -13.93
N ASP A 41 -12.17 -2.38 -14.55
CA ASP A 41 -10.81 -2.87 -14.66
C ASP A 41 -10.08 -2.70 -13.32
N GLU A 42 -9.50 -3.79 -12.82
CA GLU A 42 -8.84 -3.81 -11.52
C GLU A 42 -7.62 -2.89 -11.47
N ALA A 43 -6.85 -2.80 -12.55
CA ALA A 43 -5.64 -1.97 -12.58
C ALA A 43 -6.00 -0.48 -12.56
N THR A 44 -7.00 -0.07 -13.35
CA THR A 44 -7.54 1.30 -13.33
C THR A 44 -8.13 1.64 -11.97
N TYR A 45 -8.94 0.75 -11.39
CA TYR A 45 -9.52 0.96 -10.07
C TYR A 45 -8.44 1.14 -9.00
N LEU A 46 -7.46 0.23 -8.95
CA LEU A 46 -6.38 0.31 -7.97
C LEU A 46 -5.54 1.58 -8.13
N ASN A 47 -5.29 2.02 -9.36
CA ASN A 47 -4.54 3.26 -9.60
C ASN A 47 -5.27 4.48 -9.00
N LEU A 48 -6.57 4.63 -9.28
CA LEU A 48 -7.36 5.74 -8.72
C LEU A 48 -7.60 5.58 -7.21
N PHE A 49 -7.69 4.35 -6.73
CA PHE A 49 -7.76 4.04 -5.31
C PHE A 49 -6.55 4.54 -4.54
N GLU A 50 -5.35 4.30 -5.06
CA GLU A 50 -4.09 4.74 -4.44
C GLU A 50 -4.00 6.28 -4.36
N GLU A 51 -4.56 6.99 -5.32
CA GLU A 51 -4.66 8.46 -5.31
C GLU A 51 -5.70 8.97 -4.29
N LEU A 52 -6.84 8.28 -4.16
CA LEU A 52 -7.94 8.73 -3.31
C LEU A 52 -7.75 8.38 -1.83
N GLN A 53 -7.08 7.27 -1.53
CA GLN A 53 -6.91 6.78 -0.15
C GLN A 53 -6.26 7.78 0.80
N TYR A 54 -5.50 8.75 0.29
CA TYR A 54 -4.87 9.78 1.12
C TYR A 54 -5.88 10.68 1.83
N THR A 55 -7.13 10.67 1.36
CA THR A 55 -8.23 11.46 1.94
C THR A 55 -9.12 10.63 2.88
N PHE A 56 -8.82 9.33 3.02
CA PHE A 56 -9.63 8.42 3.82
C PHE A 56 -9.59 8.76 5.30
N SER A 57 -10.76 8.95 5.83
CA SER A 57 -11.04 9.21 7.24
C SER A 57 -12.49 8.80 7.54
N PRO A 58 -12.85 8.55 8.81
CA PRO A 58 -14.24 8.32 9.19
C PRO A 58 -15.19 9.40 8.66
N SER A 59 -14.72 10.66 8.62
CA SER A 59 -15.49 11.80 8.11
C SER A 59 -15.70 11.81 6.58
N SER A 60 -14.75 11.24 5.83
CA SER A 60 -14.89 11.09 4.38
C SER A 60 -15.88 9.98 4.05
N PHE A 61 -15.78 8.85 4.75
CA PHE A 61 -16.65 7.69 4.52
C PHE A 61 -18.07 7.91 5.03
N SER A 62 -18.28 8.65 6.12
CA SER A 62 -19.64 8.98 6.58
C SER A 62 -20.43 9.81 5.56
N LYS A 63 -19.76 10.51 4.64
CA LYS A 63 -20.41 11.20 3.50
C LYS A 63 -20.74 10.24 2.35
N LEU A 64 -19.91 9.21 2.14
CA LEU A 64 -20.01 8.26 1.04
C LEU A 64 -21.00 7.13 1.35
N THR A 65 -20.94 6.60 2.57
CA THR A 65 -21.76 5.50 3.09
C THR A 65 -22.34 5.89 4.45
N PRO A 66 -23.32 6.81 4.52
CA PRO A 66 -23.84 7.31 5.81
C PRO A 66 -24.47 6.24 6.71
N SER A 67 -24.87 5.11 6.13
CA SER A 67 -25.45 3.97 6.85
C SER A 67 -24.40 3.04 7.47
N GLN A 68 -23.11 3.22 7.14
CA GLN A 68 -22.01 2.40 7.65
C GLN A 68 -21.12 3.25 8.56
N ASP A 69 -20.90 2.74 9.76
CA ASP A 69 -19.92 3.31 10.68
C ASP A 69 -18.55 2.69 10.42
N LEU A 70 -17.65 3.52 9.88
CA LEU A 70 -16.31 3.17 9.42
C LEU A 70 -15.30 3.91 10.29
N ASP A 71 -14.78 3.24 11.30
CA ASP A 71 -13.66 3.72 12.10
C ASP A 71 -12.32 3.52 11.37
N GLU A 72 -11.23 4.00 11.99
CA GLU A 72 -9.87 3.90 11.43
C GLU A 72 -9.43 2.45 11.19
N ASP A 73 -9.84 1.51 12.06
CA ASP A 73 -9.47 0.10 11.97
C ASP A 73 -10.18 -0.56 10.77
N LYS A 74 -11.47 -0.28 10.58
CA LYS A 74 -12.22 -0.74 9.40
C LYS A 74 -11.72 -0.10 8.11
N ILE A 75 -11.35 1.19 8.11
CA ILE A 75 -10.77 1.83 6.92
C ILE A 75 -9.44 1.15 6.56
N ALA A 76 -8.60 0.86 7.55
CA ALA A 76 -7.34 0.17 7.33
C ALA A 76 -7.54 -1.27 6.82
N ALA A 77 -8.49 -2.02 7.38
CA ALA A 77 -8.87 -3.34 6.88
C ALA A 77 -9.40 -3.28 5.43
N PHE A 78 -10.17 -2.23 5.09
CA PHE A 78 -10.68 -2.00 3.74
C PHE A 78 -9.54 -1.75 2.75
N VAL A 79 -8.56 -0.92 3.12
CA VAL A 79 -7.36 -0.67 2.32
C VAL A 79 -6.54 -1.95 2.14
N ALA A 80 -6.32 -2.69 3.22
CA ALA A 80 -5.57 -3.94 3.17
C ALA A 80 -6.23 -4.96 2.24
N ARG A 81 -7.54 -5.21 2.39
CA ARG A 81 -8.27 -6.13 1.53
C ARG A 81 -8.30 -5.68 0.07
N THR A 82 -8.50 -4.38 -0.18
CA THR A 82 -8.50 -3.83 -1.54
C THR A 82 -7.17 -4.08 -2.26
N ARG A 83 -6.05 -4.06 -1.54
CA ARG A 83 -4.71 -4.38 -2.06
C ARG A 83 -4.41 -5.89 -2.14
N GLY A 84 -5.36 -6.75 -1.76
CA GLY A 84 -5.11 -8.19 -1.59
C GLY A 84 -4.03 -8.47 -0.53
N TYR A 85 -4.03 -7.67 0.54
CA TYR A 85 -3.10 -7.74 1.68
C TYR A 85 -1.62 -7.51 1.31
N LYS A 86 -1.38 -6.78 0.21
CA LYS A 86 -0.05 -6.38 -0.23
C LYS A 86 0.30 -4.97 0.23
N TYR A 87 1.56 -4.73 0.56
CA TYR A 87 2.09 -3.44 1.03
C TYR A 87 3.02 -2.76 0.01
N GLY A 88 3.16 -3.32 -1.19
CA GLY A 88 4.00 -2.77 -2.25
C GLY A 88 5.48 -3.02 -2.02
N ILE A 89 5.82 -4.10 -1.32
CA ILE A 89 7.19 -4.53 -1.04
C ILE A 89 7.60 -5.53 -2.12
N THR A 90 8.68 -5.27 -2.83
CA THR A 90 9.15 -6.16 -3.91
C THR A 90 10.51 -6.75 -3.57
N ILE A 91 10.62 -8.07 -3.57
CA ILE A 91 11.90 -8.78 -3.42
C ILE A 91 12.17 -9.67 -4.62
N LYS A 92 13.40 -9.59 -5.11
CA LYS A 92 13.96 -10.51 -6.09
C LYS A 92 14.87 -11.50 -5.37
N ALA A 93 14.59 -12.77 -5.58
CA ALA A 93 15.49 -13.86 -5.24
C ALA A 93 15.53 -14.83 -6.41
N ARG A 94 16.67 -15.49 -6.63
CA ARG A 94 16.72 -16.63 -7.54
C ARG A 94 16.39 -17.90 -6.73
N PRO A 95 15.53 -18.80 -7.23
CA PRO A 95 15.25 -20.05 -6.55
C PRO A 95 16.53 -20.80 -6.21
N GLY A 96 16.70 -21.17 -4.95
CA GLY A 96 17.88 -21.89 -4.46
C GLY A 96 19.14 -21.03 -4.21
N HIS A 97 19.07 -19.70 -4.35
CA HIS A 97 20.17 -18.81 -4.00
C HIS A 97 19.90 -18.03 -2.70
N LEU A 98 20.93 -17.86 -1.88
CA LEU A 98 20.86 -17.12 -0.61
C LEU A 98 20.78 -15.60 -0.80
N GLN A 99 21.30 -15.07 -1.92
CA GLN A 99 21.32 -13.64 -2.17
C GLN A 99 19.94 -13.15 -2.63
N LYS A 100 19.48 -12.06 -2.01
CA LYS A 100 18.18 -11.44 -2.28
C LYS A 100 18.34 -9.94 -2.40
N TRP A 101 17.47 -9.34 -3.19
CA TRP A 101 17.46 -7.90 -3.42
C TRP A 101 16.07 -7.33 -3.14
N LEU A 102 16.03 -6.31 -2.29
CA LEU A 102 14.84 -5.53 -1.99
C LEU A 102 14.79 -4.30 -2.89
N LYS A 103 13.64 -4.06 -3.53
CA LYS A 103 13.41 -2.84 -4.29
C LYS A 103 13.31 -1.68 -3.30
N GLY A 104 14.11 -0.64 -3.50
CA GLY A 104 14.06 0.55 -2.66
C GLY A 104 14.27 1.84 -3.44
N ARG A 105 13.94 2.96 -2.80
CA ARG A 105 14.12 4.32 -3.30
C ARG A 105 15.11 5.06 -2.43
N ILE A 106 16.09 5.72 -3.06
CA ILE A 106 17.02 6.64 -2.39
C ILE A 106 16.46 8.07 -2.42
N GLN A 107 16.92 8.91 -1.49
CA GLN A 107 16.47 10.29 -1.32
C GLN A 107 16.34 11.06 -2.66
N PRO A 108 15.27 11.84 -2.88
CA PRO A 108 14.14 12.06 -1.96
C PRO A 108 13.30 10.78 -1.81
N LEU A 109 12.94 10.43 -0.57
CA LEU A 109 12.16 9.22 -0.27
C LEU A 109 10.69 9.34 -0.71
N GLU A 110 10.29 10.57 -1.06
CA GLU A 110 8.98 10.96 -1.57
C GLU A 110 8.94 10.86 -3.10
N ASP A 111 7.74 10.80 -3.68
CA ASP A 111 7.57 10.81 -5.15
C ASP A 111 8.00 12.16 -5.74
N ALA A 112 9.29 12.30 -6.02
CA ALA A 112 9.75 13.12 -7.11
C ALA A 112 9.69 12.26 -8.37
N ALA A 113 9.01 12.74 -9.42
CA ALA A 113 9.04 12.12 -10.73
C ALA A 113 10.50 11.88 -11.16
N GLY A 114 11.01 10.65 -11.03
CA GLY A 114 12.40 10.33 -11.35
C GLY A 114 13.00 9.14 -10.58
N THR A 115 13.16 8.02 -11.28
CA THR A 115 14.40 7.22 -11.46
C THR A 115 15.35 6.88 -10.29
N ASN A 116 14.97 7.02 -9.02
CA ASN A 116 15.83 6.66 -7.88
C ASN A 116 15.56 5.24 -7.34
N LEU A 117 15.15 4.32 -8.22
CA LEU A 117 14.97 2.92 -7.88
C LEU A 117 16.32 2.20 -7.80
N CYS A 118 16.55 1.50 -6.69
CA CYS A 118 17.73 0.69 -6.46
C CYS A 118 17.36 -0.70 -5.94
N TRP A 119 18.28 -1.63 -6.11
CA TRP A 119 18.19 -2.98 -5.55
C TRP A 119 19.15 -3.06 -4.37
N ILE A 120 18.60 -3.24 -3.18
CA ILE A 120 19.35 -3.30 -1.92
C ILE A 120 19.59 -4.77 -1.59
N ASP A 121 20.86 -5.18 -1.45
CA ASP A 121 21.16 -6.51 -0.95
C ASP A 121 20.64 -6.64 0.49
N THR A 122 19.73 -7.59 0.72
CA THR A 122 19.06 -7.74 2.03
C THR A 122 20.05 -8.08 3.14
N ALA A 123 21.19 -8.70 2.83
CA ALA A 123 22.24 -9.01 3.81
C ALA A 123 22.98 -7.77 4.33
N THR A 124 22.73 -6.60 3.73
CA THR A 124 23.29 -5.31 4.16
C THR A 124 22.37 -4.53 5.08
N ILE A 125 21.11 -4.95 5.25
CA ILE A 125 20.13 -4.26 6.10
C ILE A 125 20.48 -4.48 7.58
N VAL A 126 20.52 -3.40 8.34
CA VAL A 126 20.80 -3.43 9.79
C VAL A 126 19.66 -2.85 10.63
N HIS A 127 18.80 -2.05 10.04
CA HIS A 127 17.66 -1.46 10.71
C HIS A 127 16.47 -1.34 9.75
N ILE A 128 15.28 -1.59 10.29
CA ILE A 128 13.99 -1.38 9.63
C ILE A 128 13.24 -0.36 10.46
N GLY A 129 12.71 0.66 9.80
CA GLY A 129 11.97 1.73 10.44
C GLY A 129 10.80 2.19 9.59
N ALA A 130 10.26 3.36 9.94
CA ALA A 130 9.20 4.02 9.21
C ALA A 130 9.51 5.51 9.08
N GLY A 131 9.18 6.08 7.94
CA GLY A 131 9.09 7.52 7.75
C GLY A 131 7.64 7.96 7.59
N GLN A 132 7.41 9.24 7.78
CA GLN A 132 6.11 9.88 7.65
C GLN A 132 6.21 10.99 6.61
N GLN A 133 5.15 11.17 5.81
CA GLN A 133 5.05 12.27 4.85
C GLN A 133 3.86 13.19 5.12
N PHE A 134 2.74 12.64 5.62
CA PHE A 134 1.55 13.37 6.04
C PHE A 134 1.02 12.81 7.38
N ASP A 135 0.05 13.48 8.00
CA ASP A 135 -0.42 13.21 9.37
C ASP A 135 -0.68 11.71 9.69
N ASP A 136 -1.27 10.95 8.76
CA ASP A 136 -1.50 9.50 8.94
C ASP A 136 -1.00 8.67 7.74
N GLN A 137 0.07 9.12 7.08
CA GLN A 137 0.61 8.44 5.90
C GLN A 137 2.09 8.13 6.07
N TYR A 138 2.38 6.83 6.10
CA TYR A 138 3.68 6.29 6.44
C TYR A 138 4.27 5.50 5.27
N TYR A 139 5.58 5.33 5.34
CA TYR A 139 6.32 4.43 4.48
C TYR A 139 7.40 3.68 5.26
N LEU A 140 7.68 2.46 4.84
CA LEU A 140 8.73 1.63 5.43
C LEU A 140 10.09 2.08 4.94
N THR A 141 11.05 2.12 5.87
CA THR A 141 12.44 2.41 5.56
C THR A 141 13.35 1.27 5.99
N VAL A 142 14.45 1.10 5.27
CA VAL A 142 15.55 0.23 5.67
C VAL A 142 16.85 1.02 5.66
N THR A 143 17.71 0.79 6.65
CA THR A 143 19.05 1.36 6.71
C THR A 143 20.07 0.25 6.53
N THR A 144 21.03 0.47 5.65
CA THR A 144 22.09 -0.49 5.36
C THR A 144 23.34 -0.25 6.21
N LYS A 145 24.29 -1.20 6.18
CA LYS A 145 25.60 -1.10 6.85
C LYS A 145 26.39 0.16 6.50
N THR A 146 26.12 0.80 5.36
CA THR A 146 26.76 2.06 4.96
C THR A 146 26.13 3.29 5.61
N GLY A 147 25.06 3.12 6.39
CA GLY A 147 24.28 4.22 6.98
C GLY A 147 23.25 4.84 6.01
N GLN A 148 23.15 4.35 4.78
CA GLN A 148 22.19 4.86 3.81
C GLN A 148 20.79 4.29 4.10
N SER A 149 19.80 5.18 4.13
CA SER A 149 18.38 4.82 4.30
C SER A 149 17.62 4.87 2.98
N TYR A 150 16.69 3.94 2.83
CA TYR A 150 15.87 3.77 1.63
C TYR A 150 14.42 3.52 2.00
N ARG A 151 13.48 4.03 1.20
CA ARG A 151 12.06 3.64 1.26
C ARG A 151 11.86 2.34 0.48
N VAL A 152 11.07 1.41 0.99
CA VAL A 152 10.97 0.04 0.41
C VAL A 152 9.58 -0.41 -0.02
N ASN A 153 8.55 0.37 0.33
CA ASN A 153 7.17 0.16 -0.12
C ASN A 153 6.81 1.16 -1.24
N ASP A 154 6.27 0.64 -2.35
CA ASP A 154 5.86 1.45 -3.50
C ASP A 154 4.62 2.32 -3.21
N VAL A 155 3.73 1.86 -2.35
CA VAL A 155 2.50 2.57 -1.93
C VAL A 155 2.65 3.07 -0.50
N ARG A 156 1.95 4.15 -0.12
CA ARG A 156 1.92 4.61 1.27
C ARG A 156 0.98 3.76 2.11
N LEU A 157 1.18 3.81 3.43
CA LEU A 157 0.47 3.02 4.41
C LEU A 157 -0.29 3.94 5.37
N PRO A 158 -1.60 3.72 5.58
CA PRO A 158 -2.28 4.21 6.78
C PRO A 158 -1.52 3.77 8.03
N GLY A 159 -1.47 4.60 9.08
CA GLY A 159 -0.71 4.29 10.29
C GLY A 159 -1.08 2.96 10.93
N ARG A 160 -2.36 2.61 10.88
CA ARG A 160 -2.90 1.32 11.35
C ARG A 160 -2.35 0.09 10.62
N LEU A 161 -1.84 0.24 9.40
CA LEU A 161 -1.23 -0.85 8.64
C LEU A 161 0.30 -0.93 8.81
N LEU A 162 0.92 0.00 9.54
CA LEU A 162 2.37 0.11 9.61
C LEU A 162 3.02 -1.13 10.25
N GLU A 163 2.49 -1.57 11.40
CA GLU A 163 3.00 -2.75 12.11
C GLU A 163 2.88 -4.02 11.25
N ALA A 164 1.71 -4.25 10.64
CA ALA A 164 1.48 -5.39 9.76
C ALA A 164 2.40 -5.38 8.52
N ALA A 165 2.70 -4.20 7.97
CA ALA A 165 3.63 -4.04 6.87
C ALA A 165 5.09 -4.27 7.31
N GLN A 166 5.48 -3.81 8.50
CA GLN A 166 6.80 -4.09 9.09
C GLN A 166 6.99 -5.59 9.32
N GLU A 167 6.00 -6.26 9.90
CA GLU A 167 6.00 -7.72 10.06
C GLU A 167 6.07 -8.43 8.71
N THR A 168 5.35 -7.96 7.70
CA THR A 168 5.41 -8.54 6.35
C THR A 168 6.79 -8.41 5.74
N LEU A 169 7.46 -7.25 5.91
CA LEU A 169 8.85 -7.07 5.49
C LEU A 169 9.77 -8.05 6.24
N LEU A 170 9.63 -8.14 7.57
CA LEU A 170 10.44 -8.99 8.45
C LEU A 170 10.29 -10.49 8.13
N PHE A 171 9.06 -11.00 8.10
CA PHE A 171 8.77 -12.44 8.08
C PHE A 171 8.51 -13.03 6.70
N ARG A 172 7.97 -12.25 5.76
CA ARG A 172 7.53 -12.81 4.46
C ARG A 172 8.43 -12.38 3.35
N ALA A 173 8.69 -11.08 3.27
CA ALA A 173 9.47 -10.52 2.20
C ALA A 173 10.93 -10.98 2.35
N LEU A 174 11.59 -10.64 3.47
CA LEU A 174 13.03 -10.91 3.65
C LEU A 174 13.34 -12.41 3.74
N ASP A 175 12.41 -13.23 4.23
CA ASP A 175 12.58 -14.68 4.32
C ASP A 175 12.18 -15.45 3.05
N SER A 176 11.50 -14.82 2.08
CA SER A 176 11.09 -15.46 0.82
C SER A 176 12.25 -16.15 0.09
N SER A 177 12.04 -17.39 -0.36
CA SER A 177 13.02 -18.19 -1.11
C SER A 177 12.93 -18.00 -2.64
N THR A 178 11.86 -17.40 -3.13
CA THR A 178 11.56 -17.26 -4.57
C THR A 178 11.37 -15.82 -5.02
N GLY A 179 11.43 -14.86 -4.09
CA GLY A 179 11.02 -13.48 -4.35
C GLY A 179 9.49 -13.34 -4.46
N GLY A 180 9.02 -12.12 -4.71
CA GLY A 180 7.60 -11.82 -4.82
C GLY A 180 7.26 -10.37 -4.54
N ASN A 181 5.97 -10.06 -4.70
CA ASN A 181 5.36 -8.79 -4.32
C ASN A 181 4.49 -9.05 -3.08
N PHE A 182 4.83 -8.35 -2.00
CA PHE A 182 4.27 -8.48 -0.66
C PHE A 182 3.67 -7.16 -0.18
#